data_AF-A0A517Z061-F1
#
_entry.id   AF-A0A517Z061-F1
#
_cell.length_a   1.000
_cell.length_b   1.000
_cell.length_c   1.000
_cell.angle_alpha   90.00
_cell.angle_beta   90.00
_cell.angle_gamma   90.00
#
_symmetry.space_group_name_H-M   'P 1'
#
loop_
_entity.id
_entity.type
_entity.pdbx_description
1 polymer ?
#
loop_
_entity_poly.entity_id
_entity_poly.type
_entity_poly.pdbx_seq_one_letter_code
_entity_poly.pdbx_strand_id
1 'polypeptide(L)'
;MSLHIMDIPESQAELAGWLEEHLVGLQLGELVAELSAVHADSNGESVTLEQLLGDELPVALTKGLGAISPAKLRGLLQHPQLLLNLQEHLLFDAGEYWQKHPARSSEMDDLSERSWRILAPAIAPPPSAPASDRPRPQPRSGGTAARSRMPWSAIATTAATIMLAALVLHETGYLKFDPDPGNAVAVQPAPAPETPEDPVTPDSPAPAASGWGWERPGALPTGVEDGVYLNTLANSAYEWFRKRPQDREAVAKRIEQFRSGCDVLIHADHPPLAQEDQMWLRERCLAWRDKLDSHLAALEEGADPVTIREQADETINKLISALRSRAETLS
;
A
#
# COMPACT_ATOMS: atom_id res chain seq x y z
N MET A 1 -31.46 -9.38 4.45
CA MET A 1 -30.66 -8.94 3.30
C MET A 1 -31.57 -8.02 2.51
N SER A 2 -31.35 -6.71 2.60
CA SER A 2 -32.07 -5.74 1.75
C SER A 2 -31.29 -5.67 0.44
N LEU A 3 -31.98 -5.57 -0.70
CA LEU A 3 -31.33 -5.36 -1.99
C LEU A 3 -31.37 -3.86 -2.28
N HIS A 4 -30.21 -3.20 -2.25
CA HIS A 4 -30.09 -1.75 -2.47
C HIS A 4 -30.58 -1.33 -3.84
N ILE A 5 -30.39 -2.19 -4.84
CA ILE A 5 -30.84 -1.94 -6.22
C ILE A 5 -32.36 -1.75 -6.36
N MET A 6 -33.14 -2.31 -5.44
CA MET A 6 -34.61 -2.18 -5.46
C MET A 6 -35.10 -0.82 -4.96
N ASP A 7 -34.22 -0.07 -4.29
CA ASP A 7 -34.50 1.23 -3.70
C ASP A 7 -33.93 2.39 -4.56
N ILE A 8 -33.49 2.11 -5.79
CA ILE A 8 -32.95 3.13 -6.70
C ILE A 8 -34.08 4.12 -7.10
N PRO A 9 -33.94 5.43 -6.78
CA PRO A 9 -34.94 6.41 -7.16
C PRO A 9 -35.02 6.60 -8.67
N GLU A 10 -36.23 6.74 -9.21
CA GLU A 10 -36.44 7.05 -10.64
C GLU A 10 -36.13 8.51 -10.98
N SER A 11 -36.31 9.42 -10.01
CA SER A 11 -36.10 10.85 -10.24
C SER A 11 -34.61 11.20 -10.12
N GLN A 12 -34.12 12.04 -11.03
CA GLN A 12 -32.70 12.40 -11.07
C GLN A 12 -32.23 13.09 -9.79
N ALA A 13 -33.05 14.01 -9.25
CA ALA A 13 -32.68 14.78 -8.08
C ALA A 13 -32.54 13.89 -6.84
N GLU A 14 -33.42 12.89 -6.70
CA GLU A 14 -33.34 11.91 -5.61
C GLU A 14 -32.23 10.90 -5.86
N LEU A 15 -32.01 10.48 -7.11
CA LEU A 15 -30.95 9.53 -7.46
C LEU A 15 -29.56 10.07 -7.12
N ALA A 16 -29.30 11.35 -7.40
CA ALA A 16 -28.04 11.99 -7.05
C ALA A 16 -27.82 11.94 -5.54
N GLY A 17 -28.78 12.45 -4.76
CA GLY A 17 -28.69 12.41 -3.30
C GLY A 17 -28.50 11.00 -2.75
N TRP A 18 -29.32 10.05 -3.21
CA TRP A 18 -29.24 8.64 -2.82
C TRP A 18 -27.87 8.00 -3.10
N LEU A 19 -27.27 8.29 -4.27
CA LEU A 19 -25.95 7.76 -4.60
C LEU A 19 -24.84 8.44 -3.79
N GLU A 20 -24.98 9.74 -3.51
CA GLU A 20 -24.09 10.47 -2.60
C GLU A 20 -24.09 9.85 -1.19
N GLU A 21 -25.24 9.40 -0.69
CA GLU A 21 -25.32 8.68 0.60
C GLU A 21 -24.50 7.38 0.60
N HIS A 22 -24.57 6.61 -0.49
CA HIS A 22 -23.80 5.38 -0.62
C HIS A 22 -22.30 5.64 -0.78
N LEU A 23 -21.92 6.68 -1.52
CA LEU A 23 -20.52 7.06 -1.72
C LEU A 23 -19.82 7.48 -0.42
N VAL A 24 -20.53 8.10 0.52
CA VAL A 24 -19.97 8.44 1.84
C VAL A 24 -20.25 7.37 2.90
N GLY A 25 -21.03 6.33 2.55
CA GLY A 25 -21.44 5.25 3.42
C GLY A 25 -20.51 4.03 3.38
N LEU A 26 -20.75 3.08 4.28
CA LEU A 26 -19.97 1.84 4.40
C LEU A 26 -20.46 0.71 3.48
N GLN A 27 -21.59 0.90 2.82
CA GLN A 27 -22.29 -0.14 2.05
C GLN A 27 -22.07 -0.03 0.53
N LEU A 28 -21.15 0.84 0.08
CA LEU A 28 -20.89 1.03 -1.35
C LEU A 28 -20.47 -0.28 -2.03
N GLY A 29 -19.66 -1.11 -1.37
CA GLY A 29 -19.21 -2.39 -1.91
C GLY A 29 -20.36 -3.37 -2.21
N GLU A 30 -21.38 -3.41 -1.35
CA GLU A 30 -22.57 -4.24 -1.55
C GLU A 30 -23.38 -3.74 -2.75
N LEU A 31 -23.62 -2.43 -2.83
CA LEU A 31 -24.30 -1.81 -3.97
C LEU A 31 -23.55 -2.08 -5.30
N VAL A 32 -22.22 -1.93 -5.31
CA VAL A 32 -21.40 -2.18 -6.50
C VAL A 32 -21.50 -3.65 -6.93
N ALA A 33 -21.53 -4.60 -5.99
CA ALA A 33 -21.71 -6.02 -6.31
C ALA A 33 -23.10 -6.30 -6.92
N GLU A 34 -24.16 -5.70 -6.36
CA GLU A 34 -25.53 -5.84 -6.90
C GLU A 34 -25.66 -5.25 -8.30
N LEU A 35 -25.18 -4.02 -8.51
CA LEU A 35 -25.21 -3.38 -9.82
C LEU A 35 -24.36 -4.14 -10.85
N SER A 36 -23.21 -4.68 -10.44
CA SER A 36 -22.32 -5.47 -11.31
C SER A 36 -23.00 -6.76 -11.77
N ALA A 37 -23.83 -7.38 -10.92
CA ALA A 37 -24.60 -8.57 -11.29
C ALA A 37 -25.67 -8.25 -12.35
N VAL A 38 -26.25 -7.05 -12.33
CA VAL A 38 -27.24 -6.59 -13.33
C VAL A 38 -26.59 -6.15 -14.65
N HIS A 39 -25.40 -5.55 -14.58
CA HIS A 39 -24.70 -4.99 -15.74
C HIS A 39 -23.54 -5.85 -16.26
N ALA A 40 -23.56 -7.16 -16.03
CA ALA A 40 -22.46 -8.08 -16.35
C ALA A 40 -21.92 -7.97 -17.80
N ASP A 41 -22.78 -7.66 -18.77
CA ASP A 41 -22.44 -7.54 -20.19
C ASP A 41 -21.63 -6.26 -20.53
N SER A 42 -21.62 -5.26 -19.64
CA SER A 42 -20.92 -3.99 -19.85
C SER A 42 -19.45 -4.02 -19.44
N ASN A 43 -18.96 -5.17 -18.93
CA ASN A 43 -17.59 -5.34 -18.44
C ASN A 43 -16.53 -5.51 -19.55
N GLY A 44 -16.93 -5.58 -20.83
CA GLY A 44 -16.01 -5.77 -21.95
C GLY A 44 -15.21 -4.52 -22.33
N GLU A 45 -15.69 -3.32 -21.99
CA GLU A 45 -15.05 -2.04 -22.33
C GLU A 45 -14.55 -1.36 -21.06
N SER A 46 -13.23 -1.17 -20.96
CA SER A 46 -12.62 -0.55 -19.79
C SER A 46 -12.77 0.99 -19.85
N VAL A 47 -13.96 1.49 -19.50
CA VAL A 47 -14.23 2.92 -19.35
C VAL A 47 -13.61 3.42 -18.05
N THR A 48 -12.90 4.55 -18.06
CA THR A 48 -12.36 5.19 -16.85
C THR A 48 -13.29 6.29 -16.32
N LEU A 49 -13.04 6.76 -15.09
CA LEU A 49 -13.85 7.81 -14.48
C LEU A 49 -13.71 9.15 -15.24
N GLU A 50 -12.52 9.46 -15.74
CA GLU A 50 -12.21 10.67 -16.51
C GLU A 50 -12.86 10.60 -17.90
N GLN A 51 -12.88 9.42 -18.52
CA GLN A 51 -13.58 9.22 -19.78
C GLN A 51 -15.09 9.35 -19.59
N LEU A 52 -15.62 8.77 -18.50
CA LEU A 52 -17.03 8.83 -18.21
C LEU A 52 -17.43 10.25 -17.83
N LEU A 53 -16.86 10.88 -16.82
CA LEU A 53 -17.31 12.18 -16.29
C LEU A 53 -16.70 13.39 -17.00
N GLY A 54 -15.49 13.27 -17.56
CA GLY A 54 -14.84 14.35 -18.30
C GLY A 54 -14.64 15.61 -17.45
N ASP A 55 -15.08 16.75 -18.00
CA ASP A 55 -15.04 18.06 -17.38
C ASP A 55 -16.01 18.23 -16.20
N GLU A 56 -16.95 17.29 -16.02
CA GLU A 56 -17.88 17.28 -14.88
C GLU A 56 -17.28 16.62 -13.62
N LEU A 57 -16.14 15.91 -13.71
CA LEU A 57 -15.51 15.27 -12.53
C LEU A 57 -15.13 16.30 -11.44
N PRO A 58 -14.42 17.42 -11.74
CA PRO A 58 -14.15 18.43 -10.71
C PRO A 58 -15.42 19.06 -10.13
N VAL A 59 -16.49 19.14 -10.93
CA VAL A 59 -17.80 19.65 -10.48
C VAL A 59 -18.43 18.68 -9.49
N ALA A 60 -18.39 17.37 -9.77
CA ALA A 60 -18.85 16.33 -8.86
C ALA A 60 -18.10 16.37 -7.52
N LEU A 61 -16.77 16.49 -7.56
CA LEU A 61 -15.93 16.53 -6.37
C LEU A 61 -16.14 17.80 -5.51
N THR A 62 -16.58 18.90 -6.11
CA THR A 62 -16.74 20.18 -5.38
C THR A 62 -18.17 20.52 -5.02
N LYS A 63 -19.16 20.06 -5.80
CA LYS A 63 -20.58 20.45 -5.70
C LYS A 63 -21.54 19.26 -5.57
N GLY A 64 -21.04 18.03 -5.55
CA GLY A 64 -21.86 16.83 -5.52
C GLY A 64 -22.31 16.34 -6.90
N LEU A 65 -22.88 15.14 -6.91
CA LEU A 65 -23.50 14.50 -8.07
C LEU A 65 -24.79 15.21 -8.50
N GLY A 66 -25.41 16.00 -7.64
CA GLY A 66 -26.52 16.87 -8.04
C GLY A 66 -26.15 17.89 -9.13
N ALA A 67 -24.86 18.18 -9.30
CA ALA A 67 -24.35 19.16 -10.25
C ALA A 67 -23.89 18.56 -11.60
N ILE A 68 -23.87 17.22 -11.74
CA ILE A 68 -23.49 16.56 -13.00
C ILE A 68 -24.72 16.25 -13.86
N SER A 69 -24.50 15.97 -15.15
CA SER A 69 -25.57 15.68 -16.08
C SER A 69 -26.20 14.29 -15.84
N PRO A 70 -27.51 14.13 -16.12
CA PRO A 70 -28.22 12.88 -15.87
C PRO A 70 -27.69 11.68 -16.66
N ALA A 71 -27.11 11.92 -17.84
CA ALA A 71 -26.51 10.87 -18.65
C ALA A 71 -25.26 10.29 -17.97
N LYS A 72 -24.44 11.16 -17.38
CA LYS A 72 -23.21 10.80 -16.66
C LYS A 72 -23.52 10.06 -15.36
N LEU A 73 -24.52 10.53 -14.62
CA LEU A 73 -25.01 9.86 -13.42
C LEU A 73 -25.52 8.44 -13.72
N ARG A 74 -26.29 8.26 -14.80
CA ARG A 74 -26.70 6.93 -15.26
C ARG A 74 -25.53 6.07 -15.72
N GLY A 75 -24.53 6.67 -16.36
CA GLY A 75 -23.30 5.98 -16.73
C GLY A 75 -22.55 5.41 -15.53
N LEU A 76 -22.53 6.10 -14.39
CA LEU A 76 -21.92 5.57 -13.16
C LEU A 76 -22.61 4.29 -12.67
N LEU A 77 -23.94 4.19 -12.80
CA LEU A 77 -24.68 2.98 -12.45
C LEU A 77 -24.46 1.83 -13.45
N GLN A 78 -24.23 2.17 -14.72
CA GLN A 78 -23.92 1.19 -15.78
C GLN A 78 -22.48 0.67 -15.69
N HIS A 79 -21.59 1.41 -15.02
CA HIS A 79 -20.19 1.04 -14.78
C HIS A 79 -19.88 1.05 -13.27
N PRO A 80 -20.38 0.07 -12.49
CA PRO A 80 -20.41 0.15 -11.03
C PRO A 80 -19.03 0.27 -10.38
N GLN A 81 -17.99 -0.30 -10.99
CA GLN A 81 -16.61 -0.19 -10.51
C GLN A 81 -16.12 1.27 -10.45
N LEU A 82 -16.65 2.15 -11.31
CA LEU A 82 -16.30 3.57 -11.28
C LEU A 82 -16.83 4.29 -10.03
N LEU A 83 -17.82 3.73 -9.33
CA LEU A 83 -18.27 4.27 -8.04
C LEU A 83 -17.20 4.12 -6.96
N LEU A 84 -16.42 3.02 -6.97
CA LEU A 84 -15.30 2.83 -6.04
C LEU A 84 -14.17 3.82 -6.34
N ASN A 85 -13.82 3.98 -7.61
CA ASN A 85 -12.83 4.98 -8.04
C ASN A 85 -13.29 6.40 -7.66
N LEU A 86 -14.58 6.71 -7.82
CA LEU A 86 -15.12 8.00 -7.41
C LEU A 86 -15.08 8.19 -5.90
N GLN A 87 -15.40 7.17 -5.10
CA GLN A 87 -15.26 7.23 -3.65
C GLN A 87 -13.80 7.49 -3.23
N GLU A 88 -12.85 6.86 -3.90
CA GLU A 88 -11.43 7.11 -3.67
C GLU A 88 -11.06 8.58 -3.93
N HIS A 89 -11.46 9.15 -5.08
CA HIS A 89 -11.29 10.59 -5.34
C HIS A 89 -11.99 11.47 -4.30
N LEU A 90 -13.16 11.07 -3.79
CA LEU A 90 -13.83 11.82 -2.73
C LEU A 90 -13.07 11.79 -1.40
N LEU A 91 -12.35 10.71 -1.10
CA LEU A 91 -11.53 10.63 0.12
C LEU A 91 -10.31 11.54 0.05
N PHE A 92 -9.77 11.80 -1.14
CA PHE A 92 -8.55 12.61 -1.32
C PHE A 92 -8.81 14.06 -1.75
N ASP A 93 -9.76 14.29 -2.66
CA ASP A 93 -9.90 15.55 -3.40
C ASP A 93 -11.24 16.27 -3.14
N ALA A 94 -12.08 15.75 -2.25
CA ALA A 94 -13.42 16.33 -2.09
C ALA A 94 -13.41 17.75 -1.50
N GLY A 95 -14.26 18.60 -2.09
CA GLY A 95 -14.51 19.95 -1.63
C GLY A 95 -15.38 20.03 -0.37
N GLU A 96 -15.63 21.26 0.07
CA GLU A 96 -16.41 21.58 1.29
C GLU A 96 -17.83 20.97 1.28
N TYR A 97 -18.41 20.72 0.10
CA TYR A 97 -19.71 20.05 -0.07
C TYR A 97 -19.76 18.70 0.66
N TRP A 98 -18.82 17.80 0.36
CA TRP A 98 -18.81 16.44 0.88
C TRP A 98 -18.46 16.36 2.36
N GLN A 99 -17.66 17.32 2.84
CA GLN A 99 -17.35 17.44 4.27
C GLN A 99 -18.58 17.78 5.11
N LYS A 100 -19.53 18.53 4.53
CA LYS A 100 -20.79 18.93 5.16
C LYS A 100 -21.96 18.01 4.78
N HIS A 101 -21.72 16.95 4.02
CA HIS A 101 -22.79 16.15 3.46
C HIS A 101 -23.61 15.47 4.58
N PRO A 102 -24.94 15.62 4.61
CA PRO A 102 -25.78 15.14 5.72
C PRO A 102 -25.75 13.63 5.91
N ALA A 103 -25.52 12.88 4.83
CA ALA A 103 -25.47 11.42 4.84
C ALA A 103 -24.14 10.84 5.33
N ARG A 104 -23.18 11.68 5.76
CA ARG A 104 -22.08 11.23 6.62
C ARG A 104 -22.72 10.77 7.92
N SER A 105 -23.10 9.50 7.94
CA SER A 105 -24.07 8.99 8.89
C SER A 105 -23.54 9.13 10.31
N SER A 106 -24.45 9.36 11.26
CA SER A 106 -24.13 9.24 12.69
C SER A 106 -23.49 7.89 13.01
N GLU A 107 -23.75 6.85 12.20
CA GLU A 107 -23.12 5.54 12.33
C GLU A 107 -21.61 5.56 12.03
N MET A 108 -21.16 6.33 11.03
CA MET A 108 -19.73 6.52 10.75
C MET A 108 -19.06 7.29 11.90
N ASP A 109 -19.72 8.32 12.41
CA ASP A 109 -19.26 9.06 13.59
C ASP A 109 -19.21 8.14 14.82
N ASP A 110 -20.23 7.31 15.03
CA ASP A 110 -20.30 6.34 16.13
C ASP A 110 -19.22 5.26 16.02
N LEU A 111 -18.92 4.78 14.81
CA LEU A 111 -17.85 3.79 14.56
C LEU A 111 -16.47 4.42 14.73
N SER A 112 -16.28 5.64 14.25
CA SER A 112 -15.05 6.41 14.44
C SER A 112 -14.82 6.69 15.92
N GLU A 113 -15.85 7.14 16.65
CA GLU A 113 -15.76 7.41 18.07
C GLU A 113 -15.50 6.12 18.88
N ARG A 114 -16.16 5.00 18.53
CA ARG A 114 -15.88 3.69 19.12
C ARG A 114 -14.44 3.25 18.87
N SER A 115 -13.95 3.37 17.65
CA SER A 115 -12.57 3.02 17.29
C SER A 115 -11.57 3.92 18.01
N TRP A 116 -11.86 5.21 18.12
CA TRP A 116 -11.02 6.15 18.84
C TRP A 116 -10.99 5.88 20.34
N ARG A 117 -12.11 5.49 20.96
CA ARG A 117 -12.13 5.05 22.36
C ARG A 117 -11.26 3.81 22.61
N ILE A 118 -11.15 2.91 21.64
CA ILE A 118 -10.29 1.72 21.72
C ILE A 118 -8.80 2.11 21.58
N LEU A 119 -8.48 3.01 20.66
CA LEU A 119 -7.09 3.39 20.35
C LEU A 119 -6.51 4.44 21.30
N ALA A 120 -7.33 5.34 21.84
CA ALA A 120 -6.89 6.45 22.68
C ALA A 120 -6.00 6.04 23.86
N PRO A 121 -6.26 4.94 24.60
CA PRO A 121 -5.38 4.48 25.67
C PRO A 121 -3.99 4.02 25.19
N ALA A 122 -3.89 3.48 23.97
CA ALA A 122 -2.63 3.00 23.40
C ALA A 122 -1.76 4.15 22.87
N ILE A 123 -2.40 5.23 22.41
CA ILE A 123 -1.73 6.41 21.87
C ILE A 123 -1.48 7.47 22.96
N ALA A 124 -2.21 7.41 24.07
CA ALA A 124 -2.00 8.31 25.20
C ALA A 124 -0.56 8.20 25.70
N PRO A 125 0.15 9.32 25.89
CA PRO A 125 1.48 9.30 26.47
C PRO A 125 1.39 8.61 27.84
N PRO A 126 2.38 7.78 28.19
CA PRO A 126 2.36 7.08 29.48
C PRO A 126 2.19 8.11 30.60
N PRO A 127 1.36 7.82 31.61
CA PRO A 127 1.14 8.74 32.71
C PRO A 127 2.52 9.09 33.28
N SER A 128 2.82 10.39 33.32
CA SER A 128 4.07 10.88 33.90
C SER A 128 4.17 10.27 35.28
N ALA A 129 5.16 9.38 35.45
CA ALA A 129 5.35 8.68 36.71
C ALA A 129 5.33 9.73 37.83
N PRO A 130 4.58 9.50 38.93
CA PRO A 130 4.58 10.43 40.05
C PRO A 130 6.04 10.64 40.41
N ALA A 131 6.48 11.91 40.40
CA ALA A 131 7.86 12.29 40.62
C ALA A 131 8.36 11.51 41.83
N SER A 132 9.19 10.49 41.56
CA SER A 132 9.69 9.61 42.59
C SER A 132 10.41 10.53 43.56
N ASP A 133 9.95 10.53 44.80
CA ASP A 133 10.41 11.34 45.92
C ASP A 133 11.85 10.91 46.26
N ARG A 134 12.77 11.17 45.33
CA ARG A 134 14.18 10.89 45.50
C ARG A 134 14.66 11.86 46.57
N PRO A 135 15.32 11.36 47.63
CA PRO A 135 15.91 12.21 48.65
C PRO A 135 16.81 13.24 47.98
N ARG A 136 16.42 14.50 48.10
CA ARG A 136 17.14 15.67 47.58
C ARG A 136 18.55 15.65 48.19
N PRO A 137 19.63 15.43 47.42
CA PRO A 137 20.98 15.59 47.96
C PRO A 137 21.16 17.06 48.33
N GLN A 138 21.55 17.33 49.57
CA GLN A 138 21.81 18.68 50.05
C GLN A 138 22.87 19.37 49.17
N PRO A 139 22.64 20.64 48.77
CA PRO A 139 23.59 21.39 47.98
C PRO A 139 24.79 21.80 48.85
N ARG A 140 25.98 21.32 48.48
CA ARG A 140 27.24 21.97 48.89
C ARG A 140 27.40 23.25 48.08
N SER A 141 27.47 24.35 48.82
CA SER A 141 27.76 25.71 48.36
C SER A 141 29.08 25.80 47.61
N GLY A 142 29.07 26.41 46.41
CA GLY A 142 30.26 26.95 45.77
C GLY A 142 30.22 26.85 44.25
N GLY A 143 29.92 27.97 43.58
CA GLY A 143 30.11 28.09 42.13
C GLY A 143 29.10 29.01 41.46
N THR A 144 29.45 30.29 41.34
CA THR A 144 28.79 31.25 40.46
C THR A 144 29.06 30.89 39.00
N ALA A 145 28.03 30.52 38.23
CA ALA A 145 28.11 30.50 36.77
C ALA A 145 26.74 30.77 36.12
N ALA A 146 26.72 31.89 35.38
CA ALA A 146 25.84 32.33 34.32
C ALA A 146 24.50 31.60 34.07
N ARG A 147 23.42 32.34 34.39
CA ARG A 147 22.06 32.13 33.90
C ARG A 147 22.02 32.29 32.37
N SER A 148 21.91 31.19 31.64
CA SER A 148 21.42 31.18 30.26
C SER A 148 19.95 30.80 30.27
N ARG A 149 19.08 31.78 29.95
CA ARG A 149 17.65 31.56 29.70
C ARG A 149 17.51 31.15 28.24
N MET A 150 17.17 29.90 27.96
CA MET A 150 16.80 29.45 26.62
C MET A 150 15.28 29.17 26.61
N PRO A 151 14.49 29.82 25.75
CA PRO A 151 13.05 29.66 25.72
C PRO A 151 12.64 28.33 25.07
N TRP A 152 11.74 27.60 25.75
CA TRP A 152 11.10 26.36 25.30
C TRP A 152 9.97 26.63 24.29
N SER A 153 10.29 27.20 23.13
CA SER A 153 9.32 27.41 22.06
C SER A 153 9.84 26.81 20.75
N ALA A 154 9.88 25.49 20.65
CA ALA A 154 10.10 24.78 19.39
C ALA A 154 9.71 23.29 19.47
N ILE A 155 8.45 22.98 19.78
CA ILE A 155 7.87 21.66 19.44
C ILE A 155 6.41 21.90 19.05
N ALA A 156 6.18 22.35 17.81
CA ALA A 156 4.86 22.33 17.18
C ALA A 156 4.96 22.58 15.66
N THR A 157 5.72 21.76 14.92
CA THR A 157 5.69 21.76 13.43
C THR A 157 6.32 20.49 12.89
N THR A 158 5.71 19.32 13.11
CA THR A 158 6.13 18.04 12.48
C THR A 158 4.96 17.05 12.40
N ALA A 159 3.79 17.54 11.98
CA ALA A 159 2.66 16.65 11.62
C ALA A 159 2.15 16.91 10.19
N ALA A 160 2.42 18.10 9.62
CA ALA A 160 1.94 18.47 8.29
C ALA A 160 2.78 17.89 7.13
N THR A 161 4.04 17.52 7.35
CA THR A 161 4.91 16.97 6.29
C THR A 161 4.68 15.49 6.00
N ILE A 162 4.13 14.73 6.96
CA ILE A 162 3.93 13.28 6.80
C ILE A 162 2.69 12.98 5.93
N MET A 163 1.64 13.81 5.98
CA MET A 163 0.48 13.63 5.11
C MET A 163 0.74 14.00 3.64
N LEU A 164 1.69 14.91 3.37
CA LEU A 164 2.00 15.30 1.99
C LEU A 164 2.77 14.21 1.23
N ALA A 165 3.59 13.39 1.91
CA ALA A 165 4.36 12.32 1.28
C ALA A 165 3.50 11.08 0.96
N ALA A 166 2.48 10.79 1.77
CA ALA A 166 1.55 9.69 1.52
C ALA A 166 0.61 9.97 0.33
N LEU A 167 0.25 11.24 0.08
CA LEU A 167 -0.62 11.65 -1.01
C LEU A 167 0.07 11.58 -2.39
N VAL A 168 1.35 11.96 -2.46
CA VAL A 168 2.13 11.95 -3.72
C VAL A 168 2.44 10.52 -4.20
N LEU A 169 2.50 9.55 -3.28
CA LEU A 169 2.73 8.14 -3.61
C LEU A 169 1.48 7.38 -4.06
N HIS A 170 0.29 7.99 -3.92
CA HIS A 170 -0.96 7.41 -4.37
C HIS A 170 -1.36 7.92 -5.77
N GLU A 171 -0.99 9.16 -6.11
CA GLU A 171 -1.33 9.84 -7.37
C GLU A 171 -0.61 9.32 -8.63
N THR A 172 0.54 8.64 -8.53
CA THR A 172 1.31 8.27 -9.74
C THR A 172 0.86 6.94 -10.35
N GLY A 173 -0.40 6.85 -10.78
CA GLY A 173 -0.96 5.75 -11.56
C GLY A 173 -0.14 5.40 -12.81
N TYR A 174 0.94 4.63 -12.64
CA TYR A 174 1.84 4.23 -13.72
C TYR A 174 1.62 2.76 -14.08
N LEU A 175 1.01 2.62 -15.27
CA LEU A 175 1.07 1.52 -16.24
C LEU A 175 0.15 0.31 -16.05
N LYS A 176 -1.00 0.42 -16.73
CA LYS A 176 -1.60 -0.63 -17.56
C LYS A 176 -0.49 -1.25 -18.45
N PHE A 177 -0.18 -2.52 -18.23
CA PHE A 177 0.76 -3.29 -19.04
C PHE A 177 -0.05 -4.11 -20.06
N ASP A 178 0.04 -3.77 -21.34
CA ASP A 178 -0.43 -4.63 -22.44
C ASP A 178 0.71 -5.60 -22.80
N PRO A 179 0.57 -6.92 -22.57
CA PRO A 179 1.58 -7.87 -23.00
C PRO A 179 1.52 -8.04 -24.52
N ASP A 180 2.54 -7.54 -25.22
CA ASP A 180 2.77 -7.84 -26.64
C ASP A 180 3.02 -9.35 -26.83
N PRO A 181 2.14 -10.10 -27.53
CA PRO A 181 2.31 -11.53 -27.76
C PRO A 181 3.34 -11.87 -28.85
N GLY A 182 4.07 -10.89 -29.41
CA GLY A 182 4.93 -11.06 -30.58
C GLY A 182 6.39 -11.46 -30.36
N ASN A 183 6.96 -11.33 -29.14
CA ASN A 183 8.40 -11.50 -28.92
C ASN A 183 8.79 -12.86 -28.32
N ALA A 184 8.62 -13.93 -29.11
CA ALA A 184 9.31 -15.19 -28.86
C ALA A 184 10.77 -15.09 -29.32
N VAL A 185 11.67 -14.63 -28.44
CA VAL A 185 13.11 -14.73 -28.69
C VAL A 185 13.52 -16.19 -28.54
N ALA A 186 13.86 -16.82 -29.67
CA ALA A 186 14.45 -18.15 -29.71
C ALA A 186 15.81 -18.12 -28.99
N VAL A 187 15.87 -18.76 -27.81
CA VAL A 187 17.12 -18.98 -27.07
C VAL A 187 17.96 -20.01 -27.85
N GLN A 188 19.06 -19.55 -28.45
CA GLN A 188 20.10 -20.44 -28.97
C GLN A 188 20.81 -21.15 -27.80
N PRO A 189 21.10 -22.46 -27.92
CA PRO A 189 21.92 -23.15 -26.92
C PRO A 189 23.36 -22.63 -26.99
N ALA A 190 23.90 -22.25 -25.83
CA ALA A 190 25.28 -21.78 -25.69
C ALA A 190 26.28 -22.86 -26.12
N PRO A 191 27.40 -22.50 -26.78
CA PRO A 191 28.48 -23.45 -27.07
C PRO A 191 29.18 -23.87 -25.78
N ALA A 192 29.62 -25.14 -25.74
CA ALA A 192 30.32 -25.73 -24.61
C ALA A 192 31.64 -24.98 -24.32
N PRO A 193 31.98 -24.73 -23.04
CA PRO A 193 33.24 -24.09 -22.71
C PRO A 193 34.42 -25.04 -22.92
N GLU A 194 35.41 -24.58 -23.68
CA GLU A 194 36.73 -25.19 -23.78
C GLU A 194 37.44 -25.11 -22.42
N THR A 195 38.07 -26.22 -22.02
CA THR A 195 38.89 -26.36 -20.81
C THR A 195 40.23 -25.63 -20.95
N PRO A 196 40.59 -24.75 -20.00
CA PRO A 196 41.99 -24.38 -19.77
C PRO A 196 42.57 -25.13 -18.57
N GLU A 197 43.86 -25.41 -18.72
CA GLU A 197 44.75 -26.20 -17.87
C GLU A 197 45.09 -25.53 -16.52
N ASP A 198 45.21 -26.39 -15.50
CA ASP A 198 46.04 -26.34 -14.29
C ASP A 198 45.87 -25.27 -13.17
N PRO A 199 46.22 -25.65 -11.92
CA PRO A 199 45.54 -25.18 -10.72
C PRO A 199 46.35 -24.11 -9.96
N VAL A 200 45.71 -22.97 -9.71
CA VAL A 200 46.07 -22.13 -8.57
C VAL A 200 45.03 -22.41 -7.50
N THR A 201 45.46 -23.00 -6.39
CA THR A 201 44.66 -23.18 -5.18
C THR A 201 44.55 -21.85 -4.44
N PRO A 202 43.34 -21.31 -4.19
CA PRO A 202 43.09 -20.53 -3.00
C PRO A 202 42.32 -21.38 -1.99
N ASP A 203 42.84 -21.30 -0.78
CA ASP A 203 42.31 -21.77 0.48
C ASP A 203 40.80 -21.52 0.66
N SER A 204 40.15 -22.47 1.34
CA SER A 204 38.79 -22.44 1.90
C SER A 204 37.60 -22.34 0.92
N PRO A 205 36.76 -23.38 0.82
CA PRO A 205 35.45 -23.22 0.18
C PRO A 205 34.62 -22.24 1.01
N ALA A 206 34.27 -21.09 0.42
CA ALA A 206 33.26 -20.20 0.97
C ALA A 206 32.00 -21.03 1.26
N PRO A 207 31.38 -20.92 2.45
CA PRO A 207 30.17 -21.66 2.76
C PRO A 207 29.13 -21.37 1.69
N ALA A 208 28.50 -22.42 1.15
CA ALA A 208 27.40 -22.28 0.19
C ALA A 208 26.37 -21.31 0.78
N ALA A 209 26.25 -20.14 0.15
CA ALA A 209 25.35 -19.07 0.57
C ALA A 209 23.92 -19.61 0.61
N SER A 210 23.47 -20.01 1.79
CA SER A 210 22.23 -20.74 2.03
C SER A 210 21.10 -19.75 2.31
N GLY A 211 20.89 -18.82 1.38
CA GLY A 211 19.82 -17.82 1.48
C GLY A 211 18.98 -17.84 0.23
N TRP A 212 17.73 -17.38 0.31
CA TRP A 212 16.87 -17.17 -0.83
C TRP A 212 16.44 -15.70 -0.88
N GLY A 213 16.27 -15.12 -2.08
CA GLY A 213 15.91 -13.70 -2.23
C GLY A 213 16.88 -12.76 -1.53
N TRP A 214 16.34 -11.89 -0.65
CA TRP A 214 17.09 -10.88 0.09
C TRP A 214 17.88 -11.41 1.29
N GLU A 215 17.68 -12.67 1.69
CA GLU A 215 18.46 -13.31 2.75
C GLU A 215 19.86 -13.74 2.26
N ARG A 216 20.12 -13.69 0.95
CA ARG A 216 21.42 -14.06 0.39
C ARG A 216 22.48 -13.04 0.78
N PRO A 217 23.70 -13.48 1.18
CA PRO A 217 24.85 -12.61 1.27
C PRO A 217 25.04 -11.80 -0.02
N GLY A 218 25.15 -10.48 0.11
CA GLY A 218 25.28 -9.56 -1.03
C GLY A 218 23.99 -9.27 -1.80
N ALA A 219 22.82 -9.72 -1.33
CA ALA A 219 21.54 -9.39 -1.97
C ALA A 219 21.16 -7.90 -1.83
N LEU A 220 21.73 -7.21 -0.85
CA LEU A 220 21.57 -5.77 -0.65
C LEU A 220 22.83 -5.07 -1.17
N PRO A 221 22.83 -4.54 -2.41
CA PRO A 221 24.02 -3.92 -2.96
C PRO A 221 24.38 -2.64 -2.20
N THR A 222 25.68 -2.37 -2.06
CA THR A 222 26.20 -1.16 -1.43
C THR A 222 26.98 -0.34 -2.44
N GLY A 223 27.03 0.99 -2.25
CA GLY A 223 27.77 1.90 -3.15
C GLY A 223 27.17 2.03 -4.56
N VAL A 224 25.89 1.70 -4.72
CA VAL A 224 25.12 1.90 -5.96
C VAL A 224 24.20 3.10 -5.80
N GLU A 225 23.71 3.65 -6.91
CA GLU A 225 22.70 4.72 -6.94
C GLU A 225 21.33 4.21 -6.46
N ASP A 226 20.51 5.10 -5.90
CA ASP A 226 19.23 4.81 -5.25
C ASP A 226 18.25 4.05 -6.17
N GLY A 227 18.07 4.51 -7.41
CA GLY A 227 17.23 3.85 -8.40
C GLY A 227 17.74 2.46 -8.79
N VAL A 228 19.07 2.29 -8.87
CA VAL A 228 19.69 0.97 -9.13
C VAL A 228 19.49 0.03 -7.94
N TYR A 229 19.57 0.55 -6.71
CA TYR A 229 19.32 -0.20 -5.49
C TYR A 229 17.89 -0.78 -5.48
N LEU A 230 16.87 0.07 -5.64
CA LEU A 230 15.47 -0.36 -5.62
C LEU A 230 15.13 -1.32 -6.78
N ASN A 231 15.64 -1.07 -7.99
CA ASN A 231 15.48 -2.01 -9.11
C ASN A 231 16.14 -3.36 -8.84
N THR A 232 17.27 -3.38 -8.14
CA THR A 232 17.92 -4.65 -7.74
C THR A 232 17.04 -5.42 -6.77
N LEU A 233 16.45 -4.75 -5.77
CA LEU A 233 15.51 -5.39 -4.84
C LEU A 233 14.29 -5.95 -5.58
N ALA A 234 13.71 -5.19 -6.52
CA ALA A 234 12.59 -5.62 -7.34
C ALA A 234 12.95 -6.86 -8.20
N ASN A 235 14.14 -6.87 -8.81
CA ASN A 235 14.64 -8.01 -9.58
C ASN A 235 14.82 -9.27 -8.71
N SER A 236 15.29 -9.12 -7.47
CA SER A 236 15.39 -10.24 -6.52
C SER A 236 14.01 -10.79 -6.14
N ALA A 237 12.99 -9.95 -6.01
CA ALA A 237 11.63 -10.40 -5.71
C ALA A 237 11.03 -11.29 -6.82
N TYR A 238 11.43 -11.13 -8.09
CA TYR A 238 11.02 -12.04 -9.17
C TYR A 238 11.45 -13.50 -8.96
N GLU A 239 12.44 -13.76 -8.09
CA GLU A 239 12.78 -15.13 -7.73
C GLU A 239 11.59 -15.90 -7.18
N TRP A 240 10.59 -15.22 -6.60
CA TRP A 240 9.34 -15.81 -6.13
C TRP A 240 8.75 -16.75 -7.19
N PHE A 241 8.61 -16.26 -8.42
CA PHE A 241 7.94 -16.92 -9.53
C PHE A 241 8.72 -18.09 -10.15
N ARG A 242 10.00 -18.29 -9.79
CA ARG A 242 10.82 -19.40 -10.32
C ARG A 242 10.33 -20.78 -9.88
N LYS A 243 9.63 -20.86 -8.74
CA LYS A 243 9.05 -22.10 -8.23
C LYS A 243 7.56 -21.90 -8.01
N ARG A 244 6.75 -22.86 -8.47
CA ARG A 244 5.29 -22.82 -8.41
C ARG A 244 4.76 -24.03 -7.62
N PRO A 245 4.97 -24.08 -6.29
CA PRO A 245 4.42 -25.17 -5.48
C PRO A 245 2.90 -25.20 -5.58
N GLN A 246 2.31 -26.38 -5.39
CA GLN A 246 0.85 -26.58 -5.44
C GLN A 246 0.31 -27.19 -4.16
N ASP A 247 1.15 -27.86 -3.37
CA ASP A 247 0.79 -28.39 -2.07
C ASP A 247 0.89 -27.33 -0.97
N ARG A 248 0.07 -27.48 0.08
CA ARG A 248 -0.06 -26.52 1.18
C ARG A 248 1.26 -26.24 1.88
N GLU A 249 2.02 -27.28 2.20
CA GLU A 249 3.27 -27.14 2.95
C GLU A 249 4.32 -26.36 2.14
N ALA A 250 4.49 -26.69 0.86
CA ALA A 250 5.44 -26.00 0.00
C ALA A 250 5.03 -24.56 -0.31
N VAL A 251 3.71 -24.26 -0.44
CA VAL A 251 3.23 -22.88 -0.58
C VAL A 251 3.47 -22.08 0.70
N ALA A 252 3.11 -22.61 1.87
CA ALA A 252 3.33 -21.94 3.15
C ALA A 252 4.81 -21.64 3.37
N LYS A 253 5.68 -22.65 3.21
CA LYS A 253 7.14 -22.48 3.29
C LYS A 253 7.65 -21.39 2.35
N ARG A 254 7.09 -21.29 1.14
CA ARG A 254 7.51 -20.30 0.17
C ARG A 254 7.10 -18.89 0.60
N ILE A 255 5.88 -18.72 1.10
CA ILE A 255 5.38 -17.45 1.64
C ILE A 255 6.22 -17.01 2.85
N GLU A 256 6.50 -17.92 3.79
CA GLU A 256 7.37 -17.67 4.95
C GLU A 256 8.76 -17.19 4.54
N GLN A 257 9.38 -17.81 3.53
CA GLN A 257 10.69 -17.37 3.03
C GLN A 257 10.65 -15.94 2.46
N PHE A 258 9.58 -15.57 1.73
CA PHE A 258 9.45 -14.21 1.21
C PHE A 258 9.18 -13.20 2.33
N ARG A 259 8.32 -13.58 3.29
CA ARG A 259 8.03 -12.83 4.50
C ARG A 259 9.31 -12.54 5.30
N SER A 260 10.15 -13.54 5.53
CA SER A 260 11.45 -13.37 6.22
C SER A 260 12.40 -12.46 5.43
N GLY A 261 12.36 -12.51 4.09
CA GLY A 261 13.02 -11.51 3.26
C GLY A 261 12.57 -10.08 3.55
N CYS A 262 11.27 -9.85 3.74
CA CYS A 262 10.75 -8.53 4.12
C CYS A 262 11.31 -8.11 5.50
N ASP A 263 11.43 -9.03 6.46
CA ASP A 263 12.04 -8.75 7.76
C ASP A 263 13.51 -8.32 7.61
N VAL A 264 14.28 -8.91 6.69
CA VAL A 264 15.66 -8.47 6.38
C VAL A 264 15.67 -7.03 5.88
N LEU A 265 14.78 -6.66 4.96
CA LEU A 265 14.68 -5.29 4.48
C LEU A 265 14.28 -4.34 5.61
N ILE A 266 13.27 -4.67 6.41
CA ILE A 266 12.78 -3.80 7.49
C ILE A 266 13.90 -3.40 8.47
N HIS A 267 14.86 -4.29 8.74
CA HIS A 267 15.93 -4.06 9.71
C HIS A 267 17.26 -3.61 9.08
N ALA A 268 17.35 -3.50 7.75
CA ALA A 268 18.56 -3.07 7.08
C ALA A 268 18.74 -1.54 7.09
N ASP A 269 20.00 -1.09 7.03
CA ASP A 269 20.34 0.34 7.03
C ASP A 269 20.10 1.03 5.67
N HIS A 270 19.95 0.25 4.59
CA HIS A 270 19.75 0.73 3.21
C HIS A 270 20.64 1.94 2.83
N PRO A 271 21.98 1.84 2.95
CA PRO A 271 22.86 3.00 2.86
C PRO A 271 22.79 3.81 1.56
N PRO A 272 22.46 3.23 0.38
CA PRO A 272 22.22 4.03 -0.82
C PRO A 272 21.06 5.01 -0.71
N LEU A 273 20.00 4.69 0.04
CA LEU A 273 18.77 5.46 0.05
C LEU A 273 18.81 6.64 1.03
N ALA A 274 18.21 7.77 0.64
CA ALA A 274 17.92 8.88 1.55
C ALA A 274 16.96 8.44 2.68
N GLN A 275 17.00 9.13 3.84
CA GLN A 275 16.22 8.74 5.02
C GLN A 275 14.71 8.58 4.75
N GLU A 276 14.13 9.45 3.92
CA GLU A 276 12.73 9.38 3.50
C GLU A 276 12.44 8.09 2.74
N ASP A 277 13.28 7.73 1.77
CA ASP A 277 13.16 6.50 0.99
C ASP A 277 13.38 5.24 1.82
N GLN A 278 14.27 5.30 2.80
CA GLN A 278 14.43 4.19 3.75
C GLN A 278 13.17 3.99 4.60
N MET A 279 12.56 5.08 5.09
CA MET A 279 11.31 5.00 5.84
C MET A 279 10.19 4.43 4.98
N TRP A 280 10.03 4.95 3.77
CA TRP A 280 9.08 4.45 2.79
C TRP A 280 9.25 2.95 2.54
N LEU A 281 10.48 2.49 2.29
CA LEU A 281 10.76 1.08 2.01
C LEU A 281 10.39 0.19 3.21
N ARG A 282 10.73 0.62 4.42
CA ARG A 282 10.40 -0.10 5.66
C ARG A 282 8.89 -0.19 5.90
N GLU A 283 8.17 0.91 5.72
CA GLU A 283 6.71 0.94 5.86
C GLU A 283 6.02 0.04 4.84
N ARG A 284 6.46 0.07 3.57
CA ARG A 284 5.91 -0.80 2.53
C ARG A 284 6.22 -2.27 2.80
N CYS A 285 7.44 -2.61 3.24
CA CYS A 285 7.79 -3.98 3.61
C CYS A 285 6.98 -4.50 4.80
N LEU A 286 6.67 -3.65 5.79
CA LEU A 286 5.77 -4.01 6.89
C LEU A 286 4.38 -4.36 6.36
N ALA A 287 3.79 -3.50 5.52
CA ALA A 287 2.46 -3.74 4.96
C ALA A 287 2.40 -5.03 4.10
N TRP A 288 3.44 -5.28 3.29
CA TRP A 288 3.52 -6.52 2.49
C TRP A 288 3.69 -7.76 3.37
N ARG A 289 4.51 -7.67 4.43
CA ARG A 289 4.68 -8.76 5.39
C ARG A 289 3.36 -9.12 6.06
N ASP A 290 2.60 -8.13 6.53
CA ASP A 290 1.31 -8.36 7.19
C ASP A 290 0.29 -8.99 6.22
N LYS A 291 0.34 -8.64 4.93
CA LYS A 291 -0.47 -9.30 3.90
C LYS A 291 -0.06 -10.75 3.67
N LEU A 292 1.23 -11.06 3.70
CA LEU A 292 1.74 -12.44 3.60
C LEU A 292 1.37 -13.26 4.85
N ASP A 293 1.38 -12.65 6.04
CA ASP A 293 0.89 -13.27 7.28
C ASP A 293 -0.59 -13.64 7.20
N SER A 294 -1.40 -12.79 6.58
CA SER A 294 -2.82 -13.09 6.32
C SER A 294 -2.99 -14.29 5.38
N HIS A 295 -2.14 -14.40 4.36
CA HIS A 295 -2.14 -15.54 3.43
C HIS A 295 -1.74 -16.85 4.11
N LEU A 296 -0.75 -16.81 5.02
CA LEU A 296 -0.36 -17.95 5.85
C LEU A 296 -1.50 -18.41 6.76
N ALA A 297 -2.13 -17.47 7.47
CA ALA A 297 -3.27 -17.78 8.34
C ALA A 297 -4.41 -18.46 7.56
N ALA A 298 -4.73 -17.97 6.36
CA ALA A 298 -5.74 -18.59 5.50
C ALA A 298 -5.37 -20.04 5.10
N LEU A 299 -4.10 -20.33 4.83
CA LEU A 299 -3.65 -21.70 4.55
C LEU A 299 -3.82 -22.63 5.76
N GLU A 300 -3.52 -22.13 6.96
CA GLU A 300 -3.68 -22.86 8.22
C GLU A 300 -5.16 -23.16 8.51
N GLU A 301 -6.06 -22.23 8.19
CA GLU A 301 -7.51 -22.40 8.28
C GLU A 301 -8.08 -23.36 7.21
N GLY A 302 -7.23 -23.82 6.28
CA GLY A 302 -7.58 -24.86 5.32
C GLY A 302 -7.93 -24.35 3.93
N ALA A 303 -7.67 -23.08 3.61
CA ALA A 303 -7.83 -22.56 2.26
C ALA A 303 -7.04 -23.37 1.22
N ASP A 304 -7.50 -23.28 -0.03
CA ASP A 304 -6.87 -23.97 -1.16
C ASP A 304 -5.47 -23.37 -1.45
N PRO A 305 -4.41 -24.21 -1.48
CA PRO A 305 -3.04 -23.71 -1.62
C PRO A 305 -2.74 -23.06 -2.96
N VAL A 306 -3.41 -23.46 -4.05
CA VAL A 306 -3.22 -22.84 -5.36
C VAL A 306 -3.80 -21.43 -5.37
N THR A 307 -5.00 -21.27 -4.80
CA THR A 307 -5.68 -19.98 -4.66
C THR A 307 -4.86 -19.01 -3.81
N ILE A 308 -4.35 -19.44 -2.64
CA ILE A 308 -3.53 -18.57 -1.79
C ILE A 308 -2.21 -18.19 -2.48
N ARG A 309 -1.59 -19.11 -3.22
CA ARG A 309 -0.39 -18.79 -3.99
C ARG A 309 -0.67 -17.70 -5.04
N GLU A 310 -1.80 -17.76 -5.74
CA GLU A 310 -2.19 -16.73 -6.72
C GLU A 310 -2.44 -15.37 -6.06
N GLN A 311 -3.04 -15.35 -4.86
CA GLN A 311 -3.17 -14.12 -4.08
C GLN A 311 -1.81 -13.59 -3.61
N ALA A 312 -0.86 -14.46 -3.25
CA ALA A 312 0.51 -14.07 -2.94
C ALA A 312 1.25 -13.54 -4.18
N ASP A 313 1.02 -14.12 -5.37
CA ASP A 313 1.55 -13.61 -6.64
C ASP A 313 1.11 -12.16 -6.88
N GLU A 314 -0.16 -11.85 -6.65
CA GLU A 314 -0.69 -10.49 -6.79
C GLU A 314 0.00 -9.53 -5.81
N THR A 315 0.13 -9.90 -4.54
CA THR A 315 0.86 -9.11 -3.53
C THR A 315 2.29 -8.83 -3.99
N ILE A 316 2.99 -9.84 -4.51
CA ILE A 316 4.41 -9.72 -4.90
C ILE A 316 4.58 -8.92 -6.19
N ASN A 317 3.65 -9.04 -7.15
CA ASN A 317 3.63 -8.17 -8.33
C ASN A 317 3.41 -6.70 -7.94
N LYS A 318 2.50 -6.42 -7.01
CA LYS A 318 2.28 -5.06 -6.48
C LYS A 318 3.53 -4.51 -5.80
N LEU A 319 4.22 -5.33 -5.01
CA LEU A 319 5.50 -4.99 -4.38
C LEU A 319 6.55 -4.62 -5.43
N ILE A 320 6.76 -5.48 -6.42
CA ILE A 320 7.74 -5.26 -7.49
C ILE A 320 7.44 -3.97 -8.23
N SER A 321 6.16 -3.73 -8.57
CA SER A 321 5.72 -2.52 -9.24
C SER A 321 6.01 -1.27 -8.41
N ALA A 322 5.72 -1.30 -7.11
CA ALA A 322 5.98 -0.18 -6.21
C ALA A 322 7.47 0.14 -6.09
N LEU A 323 8.33 -0.88 -5.99
CA LEU A 323 9.79 -0.69 -5.96
C LEU A 323 10.31 -0.06 -7.26
N ARG A 324 9.83 -0.53 -8.43
CA ARG A 324 10.22 0.03 -9.73
C ARG A 324 9.74 1.47 -9.91
N SER A 325 8.48 1.73 -9.59
CA SER A 325 7.92 3.08 -9.67
C SER A 325 8.68 4.06 -8.78
N ARG A 326 9.02 3.67 -7.54
CA ARG A 326 9.85 4.52 -6.68
C ARG A 326 11.25 4.71 -7.25
N ALA A 327 11.86 3.67 -7.82
CA ALA A 327 13.16 3.78 -8.47
C ALA A 327 13.18 4.80 -9.62
N GLU A 328 12.11 4.85 -10.42
CA GLU A 328 11.94 5.83 -11.50
C GLU A 328 11.88 7.27 -10.97
N THR A 329 11.27 7.50 -9.80
CA THR A 329 11.23 8.84 -9.19
C THR A 329 12.56 9.32 -8.61
N LEU A 330 13.52 8.41 -8.43
CA LEU A 330 14.86 8.70 -7.87
C LEU A 330 15.97 8.76 -8.93
N SER A 331 15.64 8.50 -10.20
CA SER A 331 16.58 8.53 -11.34
C SER A 331 16.55 9.88 -12.05
#